data_AF-A0A379WSJ5-F1
#
_entry.id   AF-A0A379WSJ5-F1
#
_cell.length_a   1.000
_cell.length_b   1.000
_cell.length_c   1.000
_cell.angle_alpha   90.00
_cell.angle_beta   90.00
_cell.angle_gamma   90.00
#
_symmetry.space_group_name_H-M   'P 1'
#
loop_
_entity.id
_entity.type
_entity.pdbx_description
1 polymer ?
#
loop_
_entity_poly.entity_id
_entity_poly.type
_entity_poly.pdbx_seq_one_letter_code
_entity_poly.pdbx_strand_id
1 'polypeptide(L)' 'MVVLSNGDDGEKTLLLGDNYANKTWRDFLGNRSEHVVTNDQGEATFFCNAGSVSVWIIEDV' A
#
# COMPACT_ATOMS: atom_id res chain seq x y z
N MET A 1 -3.29 -2.87 4.76
CA MET A 1 -4.08 -2.95 3.52
C MET A 1 -3.61 -4.13 2.68
N VAL A 2 -4.49 -4.81 1.95
CA VAL A 2 -4.09 -5.93 1.08
C VAL A 2 -4.46 -5.62 -0.36
N VAL A 3 -3.50 -5.81 -1.28
CA VAL A 3 -3.72 -5.76 -2.74
C VAL A 3 -3.34 -7.12 -3.30
N LEU A 4 -4.20 -7.66 -4.15
CA LEU A 4 -4.03 -8.95 -4.81
C LEU A 4 -4.20 -8.72 -6.31
N SER A 5 -3.28 -9.26 -7.11
CA SER A 5 -3.49 -9.38 -8.55
C SER A 5 -3.30 -10.82 -9.00
N ASN A 6 -4.19 -11.30 -9.86
CA ASN A 6 -4.08 -12.61 -10.50
C ASN A 6 -3.82 -12.49 -12.02
N GLY A 7 -3.43 -11.30 -12.46
CA GLY A 7 -3.04 -10.98 -13.85
C GLY A 7 -1.76 -10.15 -13.82
N ASP A 8 -1.76 -9.04 -14.54
CA ASP A 8 -0.66 -8.06 -14.54
C ASP A 8 -0.53 -7.33 -13.19
N ASP A 9 0.40 -6.37 -13.09
CA ASP A 9 0.55 -5.55 -11.89
C ASP A 9 -0.79 -4.93 -11.46
N GLY A 10 -1.08 -5.01 -10.16
CA GLY A 10 -2.29 -4.49 -9.57
C GLY A 10 -2.02 -3.23 -8.77
N GLU A 11 -2.96 -2.30 -8.80
CA GLU A 11 -2.92 -1.10 -7.96
C GLU A 11 -4.29 -0.79 -7.38
N LYS A 12 -4.29 -0.09 -6.24
CA LYS A 12 -5.52 0.39 -5.61
C LYS A 12 -5.28 1.71 -4.91
N THR A 13 -6.00 2.73 -5.34
CA THR A 13 -6.08 4.03 -4.66
C THR A 13 -7.22 4.02 -3.66
N LEU A 14 -6.96 4.41 -2.41
CA LEU A 14 -7.97 4.46 -1.36
C LEU A 14 -7.77 5.69 -0.47
N LEU A 15 -8.89 6.34 -0.12
CA LEU A 15 -8.99 7.31 0.96
C LEU A 15 -9.27 6.57 2.28
N LEU A 16 -8.26 6.49 3.15
CA LEU A 16 -8.38 5.85 4.47
C LEU A 16 -8.86 6.84 5.55
N GLY A 17 -8.79 8.14 5.27
CA GLY A 17 -9.18 9.23 6.15
C GLY A 17 -8.05 9.73 7.06
N ASP A 18 -8.29 10.86 7.71
CA ASP A 18 -7.29 11.68 8.41
C ASP A 18 -6.47 10.94 9.48
N ASN A 19 -7.00 9.88 10.10
CA ASN A 19 -6.26 9.05 11.05
C ASN A 19 -5.04 8.35 10.43
N TYR A 20 -5.06 8.20 9.10
CA TYR A 20 -3.99 7.62 8.31
C TYR A 20 -3.27 8.69 7.47
N ALA A 21 -3.44 9.98 7.77
CA ALA A 21 -2.71 11.04 7.09
C ALA A 21 -1.20 10.94 7.35
N ASN A 22 -0.39 11.19 6.31
CA ASN A 22 1.08 11.24 6.38
C ASN A 22 1.71 9.98 7.01
N LYS A 23 1.13 8.81 6.76
CA LYS A 23 1.65 7.52 7.24
C LYS A 23 2.49 6.89 6.15
N THR A 24 3.66 6.39 6.53
CA THR A 24 4.49 5.55 5.67
C THR A 24 4.07 4.10 5.81
N TRP A 25 3.95 3.42 4.68
CA TRP A 25 3.57 2.02 4.57
C TRP A 25 4.66 1.24 3.86
N ARG A 26 4.88 0.00 4.30
CA ARG A 26 5.76 -0.96 3.64
C ARG A 26 5.02 -2.26 3.37
N ASP A 27 5.45 -3.00 2.35
CA ASP A 27 4.98 -4.37 2.13
C ASP A 27 5.58 -5.29 3.19
N PHE A 28 4.72 -5.94 3.95
CA PHE A 28 5.09 -6.90 4.99
C PHE A 28 5.71 -8.16 4.41
N LEU A 29 5.26 -8.58 3.22
CA LEU A 29 5.76 -9.80 2.56
C LEU A 29 7.08 -9.59 1.84
N GLY A 30 7.50 -8.34 1.64
CA GLY A 30 8.73 -7.99 0.94
C GLY A 30 8.68 -8.21 -0.58
N ASN A 31 7.49 -8.36 -1.17
CA ASN A 31 7.33 -8.48 -2.63
C ASN A 31 7.56 -7.13 -3.33
N ARG A 32 7.29 -6.03 -2.62
CA ARG A 32 7.57 -4.65 -3.02
C ARG A 32 8.60 -4.04 -2.06
N SER A 33 9.62 -3.39 -2.61
CA SER A 33 10.68 -2.76 -1.82
C SER A 33 10.44 -1.29 -1.55
N GLU A 34 9.56 -0.65 -2.31
CA GLU A 34 9.22 0.75 -2.12
C GLU A 34 8.24 0.98 -0.97
N HIS A 35 8.27 2.21 -0.46
CA HIS A 35 7.32 2.69 0.53
C HIS A 35 6.22 3.49 -0.12
N VAL A 36 5.02 3.40 0.45
CA VAL A 36 3.86 4.22 0.08
C VAL A 36 3.60 5.20 1.21
N VAL A 37 3.45 6.49 0.88
CA VAL A 37 3.11 7.53 1.87
C VAL A 37 1.72 8.06 1.55
N THR A 38 0.83 8.04 2.52
CA THR A 38 -0.48 8.69 2.41
C THR A 38 -0.36 10.21 2.50
N ASN A 39 -1.19 10.92 1.76
CA ASN A 39 -1.27 12.38 1.82
C ASN A 39 -1.92 12.87 3.12
N ASP A 40 -2.19 14.17 3.20
CA ASP A 40 -2.80 14.86 4.33
C ASP A 40 -4.25 14.43 4.62
N GLN A 41 -4.94 13.82 3.66
CA GLN A 41 -6.28 13.26 3.80
C GLN A 41 -6.26 11.75 4.10
N GLY A 42 -5.08 11.13 4.17
CA GLY A 42 -4.96 9.69 4.33
C GLY A 42 -5.24 8.91 3.04
N GLU A 43 -5.05 9.51 1.87
CA GLU A 43 -5.16 8.86 0.57
C GLU A 43 -3.79 8.45 0.02
N ALA A 44 -3.72 7.26 -0.58
CA ALA A 44 -2.57 6.79 -1.36
C ALA A 44 -2.98 5.72 -2.37
N THR A 45 -2.11 5.50 -3.36
CA THR A 45 -2.13 4.34 -4.25
C THR A 45 -1.15 3.30 -3.75
N PHE A 46 -1.60 2.05 -3.64
CA PHE A 46 -0.79 0.92 -3.23
C PHE A 46 -0.73 -0.11 -4.34
N PHE A 47 0.36 -0.86 -4.39
CA PHE A 47 0.72 -1.69 -5.53
C PHE A 47 0.85 -3.17 -5.14
N CYS A 48 0.80 -4.02 -6.15
CA CYS A 48 1.06 -5.44 -6.07
C CYS A 48 1.64 -5.91 -7.41
N ASN A 49 2.66 -6.76 -7.38
CA ASN A 49 3.18 -7.35 -8.60
C ASN A 49 2.15 -8.30 -9.24
N ALA A 50 2.30 -8.54 -10.53
CA ALA A 50 1.55 -9.54 -11.30
C ALA A 50 1.52 -10.92 -10.61
N GLY A 51 0.34 -11.54 -10.58
CA GLY A 51 0.14 -12.88 -9.99
C GLY A 51 0.52 -13.02 -8.51
N SER A 52 0.53 -11.91 -7.75
CA SER A 52 1.02 -11.86 -6.37
C SER A 52 0.00 -11.24 -5.41
N VAL A 53 0.39 -11.20 -4.13
CA VAL A 53 -0.27 -10.45 -3.06
C VAL A 53 0.75 -9.55 -2.37
N SER A 54 0.36 -8.31 -2.07
CA SER A 54 1.12 -7.39 -1.21
C SER A 54 0.28 -7.01 0.00
N VAL A 55 0.91 -7.07 1.18
CA VAL A 55 0.28 -6.77 2.47
C VAL A 55 0.95 -5.54 3.05
N TRP A 56 0.34 -4.39 2.83
CA TRP A 56 0.83 -3.10 3.28
C TRP A 56 0.53 -2.89 4.75
N ILE A 57 1.55 -2.63 5.55
CA ILE A 57 1.44 -2.26 6.97
C ILE A 57 2.05 -0.89 7.19
N ILE A 58 1.57 -0.18 8.22
CA ILE A 58 2.20 1.08 8.64
C ILE A 58 3.60 0.72 9.15
N GLU A 59 4.59 1.47 8.70
CA GLU A 59 5.95 1.37 9.22
C GLU A 59 5.98 1.96 10.62
N ASP A 60 6.21 1.12 11.64
CA ASP A 60 6.41 1.58 13.00
C ASP A 60 7.69 2.42 13.06
N VAL A 61 7.64 3.52 13.83
CA VAL A 61 8.78 4.41 14.10
C VAL A 61 9.70 3.79 15.14
#